data_AF-A0A6A5A8B4-F1
#
_entry.id   AF-A0A6A5A8B4-F1
#
_cell.length_a   1.000
_cell.length_b   1.000
_cell.length_c   1.000
_cell.angle_alpha   90.00
_cell.angle_beta   90.00
_cell.angle_gamma   90.00
#
_symmetry.space_group_name_H-M   'P 1'
#
loop_
_entity.id
_entity.type
_entity.pdbx_description
1 polymer ?
#
loop_
_entity_poly.entity_id
_entity_poly.type
_entity_poly.pdbx_seq_one_letter_code
_entity_poly.pdbx_strand_id
1 'polypeptide(L)'
;MPHFRTIKANYPHYYHKRGLKNEPVYYEKPGKINLKKMRTEGITLDHLLRNSKMVTEFLWSVLEKDDNQKCISVIDVDGIGFSDFGGEVVDYVRRCSG
;
A
#
# COMPACT_ATOMS: atom_id res chain seq x y z
N MET A 1 5.57 4.20 -13.74
CA MET A 1 6.31 3.39 -12.75
C MET A 1 6.43 1.95 -13.27
N PRO A 2 7.63 1.33 -13.23
CA PRO A 2 7.79 -0.10 -13.56
C PRO A 2 6.89 -0.99 -12.68
N HIS A 3 6.40 -2.11 -13.22
CA HIS A 3 5.60 -3.13 -12.50
C HIS A 3 4.26 -2.68 -11.89
N PHE A 4 3.83 -1.43 -12.06
CA PHE A 4 2.58 -0.92 -11.45
C PHE A 4 1.37 -1.81 -11.71
N ARG A 5 1.17 -2.26 -12.96
CA ARG A 5 0.02 -3.11 -13.31
C ARG A 5 0.08 -4.47 -12.60
N THR A 6 1.24 -5.12 -12.56
CA THR A 6 1.43 -6.36 -11.81
C THR A 6 1.19 -6.13 -10.33
N ILE A 7 1.79 -5.08 -9.75
CA ILE A 7 1.66 -4.77 -8.33
C ILE A 7 0.18 -4.56 -7.98
N LYS A 8 -0.52 -3.75 -8.76
CA LYS A 8 -1.95 -3.47 -8.56
C LYS A 8 -2.84 -4.71 -8.69
N ALA A 9 -2.51 -5.63 -9.60
CA ALA A 9 -3.26 -6.86 -9.81
C ALA A 9 -3.05 -7.90 -8.69
N ASN A 10 -1.93 -7.85 -7.97
CA ASN A 10 -1.55 -8.87 -6.99
C ASN A 10 -1.35 -8.31 -5.57
N TYR A 11 -1.53 -7.01 -5.37
CA TYR A 11 -1.51 -6.36 -4.07
C TYR A 11 -2.68 -5.37 -3.94
N PRO A 12 -3.76 -5.72 -3.20
CA PRO A 12 -4.92 -4.85 -3.06
C PRO A 12 -4.61 -3.65 -2.15
N HIS A 13 -4.43 -2.48 -2.78
CA HIS A 13 -4.27 -1.20 -2.10
C HIS A 13 -4.89 -0.09 -2.95
N TYR A 14 -5.66 0.84 -2.39
CA TYR A 14 -6.35 1.89 -3.16
C TYR A 14 -6.92 3.00 -2.27
N TYR A 15 -7.06 4.20 -2.83
CA TYR A 15 -7.93 5.24 -2.27
C TYR A 15 -9.38 4.98 -2.64
N HIS A 16 -10.30 5.11 -1.69
CA HIS A 16 -11.73 4.98 -1.95
C HIS A 16 -12.57 5.79 -0.97
N LYS A 17 -13.46 6.64 -1.50
CA LYS A 17 -14.33 7.53 -0.73
C LYS A 17 -13.54 8.45 0.22
N ARG A 18 -14.28 9.15 1.07
CA ARG A 18 -13.76 10.14 2.02
C ARG A 18 -14.38 9.94 3.39
N GLY A 19 -13.65 10.35 4.43
CA GLY A 19 -14.07 10.38 5.82
C GLY A 19 -15.06 11.51 6.11
N LEU A 20 -15.46 11.61 7.38
CA LEU A 20 -16.47 12.57 7.83
C LEU A 20 -16.03 14.03 7.63
N LYS A 21 -14.74 14.33 7.74
CA LYS A 21 -14.18 15.68 7.50
C LYS A 21 -13.56 15.79 6.12
N ASN A 22 -14.07 15.02 5.17
CA ASN A 22 -13.59 14.96 3.80
C ASN A 22 -12.15 14.41 3.66
N GLU A 23 -11.63 13.68 4.66
CA GLU A 23 -10.31 13.05 4.58
C GLU A 23 -10.28 11.98 3.48
N PRO A 24 -9.32 11.97 2.56
CA PRO A 24 -9.12 10.82 1.68
C PRO A 24 -8.86 9.55 2.50
N VAL A 25 -9.48 8.44 2.10
CA VAL A 25 -9.32 7.15 2.78
C VAL A 25 -8.53 6.19 1.91
N TYR A 26 -7.39 5.74 2.42
CA TYR A 26 -6.55 4.72 1.84
C TYR A 26 -6.85 3.36 2.47
N TYR A 27 -7.03 2.34 1.63
CA TYR A 27 -7.20 0.95 2.05
C TYR A 27 -6.00 0.13 1.58
N GLU A 28 -5.46 -0.69 2.47
CA GLU A 28 -4.34 -1.58 2.19
C GLU A 28 -4.60 -2.95 2.79
N LYS A 29 -4.36 -4.02 2.01
CA LYS A 29 -4.63 -5.40 2.43
C LYS A 29 -3.36 -6.26 2.36
N PRO A 30 -2.39 -6.05 3.26
CA PRO A 30 -1.12 -6.78 3.27
C PRO A 30 -1.28 -8.30 3.33
N GLY A 31 -2.26 -8.83 4.07
CA GLY A 31 -2.50 -10.28 4.13
C GLY A 31 -2.98 -10.92 2.81
N LYS A 32 -3.34 -10.10 1.81
CA LYS A 32 -3.80 -10.57 0.48
C LYS A 32 -2.75 -10.35 -0.62
N ILE A 33 -1.53 -9.92 -0.28
CA ILE A 33 -0.45 -9.75 -1.25
C ILE A 33 0.10 -11.11 -1.73
N ASN A 34 0.21 -11.29 -3.05
CA ASN A 34 0.82 -12.49 -3.62
C ASN A 34 2.34 -12.32 -3.78
N LEU A 35 3.09 -12.34 -2.68
CA LEU A 35 4.56 -12.18 -2.70
C LEU A 35 5.24 -13.23 -3.58
N LYS A 36 4.72 -14.46 -3.64
CA LYS A 36 5.27 -15.52 -4.49
C LYS A 36 5.28 -15.09 -5.95
N LYS A 37 4.15 -14.57 -6.45
CA LYS A 37 4.03 -14.09 -7.83
C LYS A 37 4.87 -12.84 -8.08
N MET A 38 4.93 -11.92 -7.12
CA MET A 38 5.81 -10.75 -7.22
C MET A 38 7.26 -11.18 -7.42
N ARG A 39 7.77 -12.11 -6.61
CA ARG A 39 9.14 -12.63 -6.74
C ARG A 39 9.39 -13.31 -8.08
N THR A 40 8.46 -14.13 -8.57
CA THR A 40 8.63 -14.79 -9.88
C THR A 40 8.70 -13.80 -11.04
N GLU A 41 8.08 -12.63 -10.89
CA GLU A 41 8.15 -11.52 -11.86
C GLU A 41 9.35 -10.58 -11.61
N GLY A 42 10.26 -10.93 -10.70
CA GLY A 42 11.44 -10.12 -10.35
C GLY A 42 11.13 -8.89 -9.50
N ILE A 43 9.91 -8.77 -8.97
CA ILE A 43 9.49 -7.63 -8.15
C ILE A 43 10.03 -7.83 -6.72
N THR A 44 10.99 -6.99 -6.39
CA THR A 44 11.59 -6.90 -5.05
C THR A 44 10.80 -5.99 -4.12
N LEU A 45 11.13 -6.05 -2.83
CA LEU A 45 10.57 -5.18 -1.80
C LEU A 45 10.77 -3.68 -2.11
N ASP A 46 11.92 -3.29 -2.66
CA ASP A 46 12.20 -1.90 -3.02
C ASP A 46 11.26 -1.38 -4.13
N HIS A 47 10.81 -2.26 -5.03
CA HIS A 47 9.78 -1.90 -6.01
C HIS A 47 8.43 -1.64 -5.36
N LEU A 48 8.05 -2.42 -4.34
CA LEU A 48 6.84 -2.20 -3.56
C LEU A 48 6.90 -0.91 -2.75
N LEU A 49 8.08 -0.57 -2.20
CA LEU A 49 8.28 0.70 -1.48
C LEU A 49 8.21 1.89 -2.42
N ARG A 50 8.80 1.78 -3.62
CA ARG A 50 8.66 2.80 -4.66
C ARG A 50 7.20 2.96 -5.11
N ASN A 51 6.44 1.86 -5.17
CA ASN A 51 5.00 1.91 -5.43
C ASN A 51 4.26 2.66 -4.32
N SER A 52 4.56 2.37 -3.05
CA SER A 52 3.96 3.08 -1.91
C SER A 52 4.20 4.59 -2.02
N LYS A 53 5.43 5.01 -2.32
CA LYS A 53 5.75 6.44 -2.55
C LYS A 53 4.94 7.02 -3.70
N MET A 54 4.86 6.34 -4.84
CA MET A 54 4.07 6.81 -5.98
C MET A 54 2.59 6.96 -5.65
N VAL A 55 2.02 6.05 -4.85
CA VAL A 55 0.63 6.14 -4.39
C VAL A 55 0.43 7.34 -3.45
N THR A 56 1.38 7.59 -2.54
CA THR A 56 1.37 8.80 -1.68
C THR A 56 1.50 10.08 -2.51
N GLU A 57 2.37 10.12 -3.51
CA GLU A 57 2.47 11.28 -4.41
C GLU A 57 1.18 11.49 -5.21
N PHE A 58 0.52 10.42 -5.65
CA PHE A 58 -0.77 10.50 -6.33
C PHE A 58 -1.85 11.11 -5.44
N LEU A 59 -1.83 10.84 -4.13
CA LEU A 59 -2.72 11.50 -3.19
C LEU A 59 -2.58 13.01 -3.23
N TRP A 60 -1.37 13.52 -2.98
CA TRP A 60 -1.11 14.95 -2.80
C TRP A 60 -1.03 15.73 -4.12
N SER A 61 -0.76 15.07 -5.24
CA SER A 61 -0.72 15.73 -6.55
C SER A 61 -2.05 15.70 -7.31
N VAL A 62 -2.93 14.73 -7.03
CA VAL A 62 -4.14 14.50 -7.82
C VAL A 62 -5.42 14.47 -6.99
N LEU A 63 -5.44 13.71 -5.89
CA LEU A 63 -6.67 13.48 -5.13
C LEU A 63 -6.98 14.58 -4.12
N GLU A 64 -5.95 15.13 -3.49
CA GLU A 64 -6.05 16.13 -2.45
C GLU A 64 -5.08 17.27 -2.72
N LYS A 65 -5.60 18.50 -2.82
CA LYS A 65 -4.81 19.69 -3.16
C LYS A 65 -4.39 20.47 -1.92
N ASP A 66 -5.03 20.22 -0.78
CA ASP A 66 -4.66 20.84 0.49
C ASP A 66 -3.61 20.00 1.20
N ASP A 67 -2.38 20.50 1.24
CA ASP A 67 -1.24 19.88 1.91
C ASP A 67 -1.46 19.70 3.43
N ASN A 68 -2.41 20.43 4.03
CA ASN A 68 -2.74 20.30 5.45
C ASN A 68 -3.86 19.29 5.73
N GLN A 69 -4.48 18.73 4.69
CA GLN A 69 -5.52 17.74 4.86
C GLN A 69 -4.94 16.46 5.48
N LYS A 70 -5.74 15.77 6.29
CA LYS A 70 -5.35 14.46 6.87
C LYS A 70 -5.83 13.33 5.98
N CYS A 71 -5.03 12.27 5.89
CA CYS A 71 -5.42 11.01 5.26
C CYS A 71 -5.77 9.98 6.34
N ILE A 72 -6.83 9.21 6.12
CA ILE A 72 -7.16 8.04 6.93
C ILE A 72 -6.55 6.81 6.24
N SER A 73 -5.74 6.03 6.96
CA SER A 73 -5.23 4.74 6.47
C SER A 73 -5.93 3.58 7.16
N VAL A 74 -6.48 2.67 6.38
CA VAL A 74 -7.15 1.45 6.83
C VAL A 74 -6.32 0.26 6.38
N ILE A 75 -5.68 -0.41 7.34
CA ILE A 75 -4.85 -1.60 7.10
C ILE A 75 -5.65 -2.83 7.51
N ASP A 76 -6.09 -3.59 6.51
CA ASP A 76 -6.79 -4.86 6.69
C ASP A 76 -5.76 -5.98 6.88
N VAL A 77 -5.59 -6.41 8.13
CA VAL A 77 -4.63 -7.44 8.52
C VAL A 77 -5.17 -8.86 8.39
N ASP A 78 -6.37 -9.04 7.82
CA ASP A 78 -6.90 -10.38 7.56
C ASP A 78 -5.97 -11.18 6.62
N GLY A 79 -5.61 -12.39 7.04
CA GLY A 79 -4.65 -13.25 6.35
C GLY A 79 -3.19 -13.07 6.78
N ILE A 80 -2.89 -12.18 7.74
CA ILE A 80 -1.57 -12.14 8.41
C ILE A 80 -1.62 -13.09 9.61
N GLY A 81 -0.81 -14.15 9.55
CA GLY A 81 -0.64 -15.11 10.64
C GLY A 81 0.55 -14.79 11.54
N PHE A 82 0.65 -15.47 12.69
CA PHE A 82 1.80 -15.34 13.60
C PHE A 82 3.16 -15.67 12.96
N SER A 83 3.18 -16.51 11.92
CA SER A 83 4.38 -16.82 11.14
C SER A 83 4.84 -15.67 10.23
N ASP A 84 3.95 -14.73 9.92
CA ASP A 84 4.26 -13.54 9.12
C ASP A 84 4.80 -12.40 9.98
N PHE A 85 4.61 -12.46 11.31
CA PHE A 85 5.19 -11.54 12.28
C PHE A 85 6.71 -11.76 12.36
N GLY A 86 7.45 -10.86 11.69
CA GLY A 86 8.90 -10.96 11.48
C GLY A 86 9.29 -11.33 10.04
N GLY A 87 8.30 -11.62 9.18
CA GLY A 87 8.47 -11.86 7.76
C GLY A 87 8.38 -10.60 6.90
N GLU A 88 8.58 -10.79 5.60
CA GLU A 88 8.68 -9.71 4.61
C GLU A 88 7.43 -8.83 4.49
N VAL A 89 6.23 -9.38 4.78
CA VAL A 89 4.98 -8.60 4.79
C VAL A 89 4.98 -7.56 5.92
N VAL A 90 5.43 -7.95 7.11
CA VAL A 90 5.50 -7.04 8.26
C VAL A 90 6.66 -6.06 8.11
N ASP A 91 7.79 -6.50 7.56
CA ASP A 91 8.90 -5.59 7.23
C ASP A 91 8.46 -4.53 6.20
N TYR A 92 7.69 -4.92 5.18
CA TYR A 92 7.11 -3.99 4.22
C TYR A 92 6.21 -2.94 4.89
N VAL A 93 5.21 -3.38 5.65
CA VAL A 93 4.27 -2.48 6.33
C VAL A 93 5.00 -1.53 7.27
N ARG A 94 6.00 -2.04 8.00
CA ARG A 94 6.85 -1.24 8.89
C ARG A 94 7.63 -0.17 8.13
N ARG A 95 8.24 -0.53 6.98
CA ARG A 95 9.02 0.40 6.14
C ARG A 95 8.17 1.41 5.39
N CYS A 96 6.89 1.12 5.15
CA CYS A 96 5.93 2.06 4.57
C CYS A 96 5.34 3.04 5.59
N SER A 97 5.30 2.68 6.87
CA SER A 97 4.67 3.48 7.94
C SER A 97 5.61 4.49 8.60
N GLY A 98 6.89 4.51 8.20
CA GLY A 98 7.93 5.39 8.75
C GLY A 98 8.09 6.69 7.98
#